data_AF-A0AAF0JPA2-F1
#
_entry.id   AF-A0AAF0JPA2-F1
#
_cell.length_a   1.000
_cell.length_b   1.000
_cell.length_c   1.000
_cell.angle_alpha   90.00
_cell.angle_beta   90.00
_cell.angle_gamma   90.00
#
_symmetry.space_group_name_H-M   'P 1'
#
loop_
_entity.id
_entity.type
_entity.pdbx_description
1 polymer ?
#
loop_
_entity_poly.entity_id
_entity_poly.type
_entity_poly.pdbx_seq_one_letter_code
_entity_poly.pdbx_strand_id
1 'polypeptide(L)'
;MNIFMVRRIVSLTLLVAWIATALTGIVLYMGSSELFYKIVRGVSLRTVAELHTYFSFIALGVSIIHIYLNRHSIAAYLGLRKKNKR
;
A
#
# COMPACT_ATOMS: atom_id res chain seq x y z
N MET A 1 -21.21 -4.66 -11.43
CA MET A 1 -19.80 -4.23 -11.60
C MET A 1 -18.96 -5.41 -12.04
N ASN A 2 -18.14 -5.28 -13.09
CA ASN A 2 -17.33 -6.38 -13.63
C ASN A 2 -16.12 -6.68 -12.71
N ILE A 3 -15.73 -7.96 -12.55
CA ILE A 3 -14.57 -8.39 -11.75
C ILE A 3 -13.27 -7.69 -12.17
N PHE A 4 -13.11 -7.36 -13.45
CA PHE A 4 -11.96 -6.60 -13.95
C PHE A 4 -11.93 -5.16 -13.42
N MET A 5 -13.09 -4.52 -13.30
CA MET A 5 -13.20 -3.17 -12.72
C MET A 5 -12.91 -3.21 -11.21
N VAL A 6 -13.43 -4.21 -10.49
CA VAL A 6 -13.15 -4.40 -9.06
C VAL A 6 -11.65 -4.56 -8.83
N ARG A 7 -10.98 -5.42 -9.61
CA ARG A 7 -9.52 -5.60 -9.52
C ARG A 7 -8.77 -4.30 -9.80
N ARG A 8 -9.17 -3.53 -10.82
CA ARG A 8 -8.54 -2.25 -11.15
C ARG A 8 -8.67 -1.24 -10.00
N ILE A 9 -9.87 -1.09 -9.44
CA ILE A 9 -10.11 -0.17 -8.32
C ILE A 9 -9.25 -0.58 -7.13
N VAL A 10 -9.28 -1.86 -6.74
CA VAL A 10 -8.46 -2.38 -5.63
C VAL A 10 -6.98 -2.10 -5.86
N SER A 11 -6.45 -2.33 -7.06
CA SER A 11 -5.04 -2.04 -7.38
C SER A 11 -4.71 -0.54 -7.31
N LEU A 12 -5.60 0.34 -7.81
CA LEU A 12 -5.37 1.79 -7.78
C LEU A 12 -5.45 2.33 -6.35
N THR A 13 -6.44 1.90 -5.56
CA THR A 13 -6.54 2.23 -4.14
C THR A 13 -5.30 1.77 -3.39
N LEU A 14 -4.83 0.56 -3.69
CA LEU A 14 -3.62 0.02 -3.08
C LEU A 14 -2.38 0.85 -3.44
N LEU A 15 -2.23 1.24 -4.71
CA LEU A 15 -1.13 2.08 -5.17
C LEU A 15 -1.12 3.44 -4.43
N VAL A 16 -2.26 4.11 -4.36
CA VAL A 16 -2.37 5.41 -3.68
C VAL A 16 -2.08 5.27 -2.18
N ALA A 17 -2.62 4.24 -1.52
CA ALA A 17 -2.39 3.99 -0.10
C ALA A 17 -0.89 3.72 0.19
N TRP A 18 -0.22 2.95 -0.67
CA TRP A 18 1.23 2.72 -0.54
C TRP A 18 2.05 3.98 -0.77
N ILE A 19 1.72 4.80 -1.76
CA ILE A 19 2.41 6.09 -1.99
C ILE A 19 2.26 6.99 -0.75
N ALA A 20 1.04 7.14 -0.23
CA ALA A 20 0.80 7.94 0.97
C ALA A 20 1.55 7.40 2.20
N THR A 21 1.56 6.07 2.38
CA THR A 21 2.30 5.39 3.45
C THR A 21 3.81 5.61 3.31
N ALA A 22 4.36 5.49 2.11
CA ALA A 22 5.78 5.70 1.83
C ALA A 22 6.19 7.15 2.11
N LEU A 23 5.42 8.12 1.62
CA LEU A 23 5.71 9.55 1.84
C LEU A 23 5.68 9.91 3.33
N THR A 24 4.64 9.49 4.05
CA THR A 24 4.54 9.72 5.50
C THR A 24 5.65 9.00 6.27
N GLY A 25 6.03 7.79 5.85
CA GLY A 25 7.14 7.04 6.44
C GLY A 25 8.50 7.74 6.23
N ILE A 26 8.74 8.31 5.05
CA ILE A 26 9.94 9.11 4.77
C ILE A 26 9.97 10.36 5.65
N VAL A 27 8.85 11.06 5.78
CA VAL A 27 8.74 12.26 6.63
C VAL A 27 9.04 11.91 8.10
N LEU A 28 8.52 10.78 8.61
CA LEU A 28 8.80 10.33 9.97
C LEU A 28 10.26 9.91 10.15
N TYR A 29 10.82 9.19 9.18
CA TYR A 29 12.21 8.76 9.19
C TYR A 29 13.17 9.96 9.19
N MET A 30 12.89 10.97 8.37
CA MET A 30 13.71 12.17 8.25
C MET A 30 13.41 13.20 9.34
N GLY A 31 12.25 13.13 10.00
CA GLY A 31 11.80 14.05 11.05
C GLY A 31 12.72 14.13 12.27
N SER A 32 13.55 13.10 12.50
CA SER A 32 14.58 13.10 13.54
C SER A 32 15.84 13.89 13.14
N SER A 33 15.98 14.31 11.87
CA SER A 33 17.12 15.07 11.39
C SER A 33 16.88 16.59 11.52
N GLU A 34 17.86 17.32 12.08
CA GLU A 34 17.78 18.78 12.21
C GLU A 34 17.58 19.51 10.87
N LEU A 35 18.13 18.94 9.80
CA LEU A 35 18.09 19.52 8.46
C LEU A 35 16.67 19.48 7.87
N PHE A 36 15.95 18.38 8.11
CA PHE A 36 14.57 18.21 7.67
C PHE A 36 13.58 18.98 8.54
N TYR A 37 13.85 19.11 9.85
CA TYR A 37 13.05 19.96 10.75
C TYR A 37 13.00 21.42 10.29
N LYS A 38 14.07 21.93 9.67
CA LYS A 38 14.10 23.28 9.06
C LYS A 38 13.23 23.40 7.81
N ILE A 39 13.15 22.34 6.99
CA ILE A 39 12.37 22.30 5.75
C ILE A 39 10.88 22.13 6.03
N VAL A 40 10.53 21.30 7.02
CA VAL A 40 9.14 20.93 7.35
C VAL A 40 8.65 21.65 8.62
N ARG A 41 9.14 22.88 8.86
CA ARG A 41 8.68 23.72 9.97
C ARG A 41 7.16 23.86 9.91
N GLY A 42 6.48 23.44 10.97
CA GLY A 42 5.03 23.58 11.13
C GLY A 42 4.23 22.29 10.90
N VAL A 43 4.85 21.20 10.44
CA VAL A 43 4.17 19.90 10.38
C VAL A 43 4.37 19.14 11.68
N SER A 44 3.26 18.83 12.36
CA SER A 44 3.25 17.98 13.55
C SER A 44 3.63 16.55 13.18
N LEU A 45 4.80 16.08 13.64
CA LEU A 45 5.23 14.69 13.45
C LEU A 45 4.21 13.69 14.03
N ARG A 46 3.49 14.07 15.09
CA ARG A 46 2.41 13.26 15.64
C ARG A 46 1.27 13.08 14.64
N THR A 47 0.85 14.14 13.96
CA THR A 47 -0.20 14.07 12.94
C THR A 47 0.25 13.22 11.75
N VAL A 48 1.52 13.35 11.35
CA VAL A 48 2.09 12.49 10.29
C VAL A 48 2.12 11.03 10.72
N ALA A 49 2.44 10.74 11.99
CA ALA A 49 2.42 9.38 12.54
C ALA A 49 1.01 8.78 12.51
N GLU A 50 0.00 9.53 12.95
CA GLU A 50 -1.41 9.10 12.89
C GLU A 50 -1.84 8.81 11.45
N LEU A 51 -1.53 9.71 10.51
CA LEU A 51 -1.81 9.51 9.08
C LEU A 51 -1.09 8.28 8.52
N HIS A 52 0.20 8.11 8.83
CA HIS A 52 1.00 6.96 8.42
C HIS A 52 0.36 5.65 8.88
N THR A 53 -0.06 5.60 10.15
CA THR A 53 -0.73 4.42 10.72
C THR A 53 -2.05 4.14 10.00
N TYR A 54 -2.90 5.14 9.77
CA TYR A 54 -4.17 4.93 9.05
C TYR A 54 -3.96 4.45 7.61
N PHE A 55 -3.06 5.08 6.85
CA PHE A 55 -2.77 4.63 5.49
C PHE A 55 -2.14 3.24 5.46
N SER A 56 -1.29 2.90 6.43
CA SER A 56 -0.71 1.56 6.56
C SER A 56 -1.76 0.48 6.81
N PHE A 57 -2.74 0.73 7.69
CA PHE A 57 -3.85 -0.20 7.93
C PHE A 57 -4.73 -0.38 6.69
N ILE A 58 -5.04 0.72 5.99
CA ILE A 58 -5.80 0.65 4.72
C ILE A 58 -5.00 -0.14 3.68
N ALA A 59 -3.72 0.15 3.50
CA ALA A 59 -2.85 -0.56 2.56
C ALA A 59 -2.78 -2.05 2.89
N LEU A 60 -2.67 -2.42 4.17
CA LEU A 60 -2.67 -3.81 4.62
C LEU A 60 -3.99 -4.53 4.28
N GLY A 61 -5.13 -3.93 4.65
CA GLY A 61 -6.44 -4.51 4.37
C GLY A 61 -6.71 -4.68 2.87
N VAL A 62 -6.40 -3.64 2.08
CA VAL A 62 -6.55 -3.68 0.62
C VAL A 62 -5.56 -4.67 -0.02
N SER A 63 -4.35 -4.85 0.54
CA SER A 63 -3.39 -5.86 0.07
C SER A 63 -3.95 -7.27 0.19
N ILE A 64 -4.61 -7.59 1.31
CA ILE A 64 -5.25 -8.91 1.51
C ILE A 64 -6.31 -9.14 0.43
N ILE A 65 -7.17 -8.15 0.19
CA ILE A 65 -8.19 -8.22 -0.86
C ILE A 65 -7.55 -8.37 -2.24
N HIS A 66 -6.49 -7.61 -2.52
CA HIS A 66 -5.75 -7.67 -3.78
C HIS A 66 -5.15 -9.06 -4.03
N ILE A 67 -4.51 -9.66 -3.02
CA ILE A 67 -3.96 -11.02 -3.09
C ILE A 67 -5.08 -12.03 -3.33
N TYR A 68 -6.19 -11.94 -2.58
CA TYR A 68 -7.32 -12.85 -2.73
C TYR A 68 -7.92 -12.81 -4.14
N LEU A 69 -8.10 -11.61 -4.69
CA LEU A 69 -8.64 -11.41 -6.04
C LEU A 69 -7.68 -11.93 -7.12
N ASN A 70 -6.37 -11.88 -6.88
CA ASN A 70 -5.32 -12.28 -7.83
C ASN A 70 -4.70 -13.66 -7.54
N ARG A 71 -5.25 -14.43 -6.59
CA ARG A 71 -4.71 -15.74 -6.16
C ARG A 71 -4.39 -16.71 -7.30
N HIS A 72 -5.23 -16.74 -8.34
CA HIS A 72 -5.03 -17.63 -9.49
C HIS A 72 -3.86 -17.18 -10.37
N SER A 73 -3.69 -15.87 -10.53
CA SER A 73 -2.55 -15.29 -11.23
C SER A 73 -1.26 -15.53 -10.45
N ILE A 74 -1.29 -15.34 -9.13
CA ILE A 74 -0.15 -15.61 -8.24
C ILE A 74 0.25 -17.09 -8.30
N ALA A 75 -0.71 -18.01 -8.21
CA ALA A 75 -0.43 -19.44 -8.34
C ALA A 75 0.17 -19.81 -9.71
N ALA A 76 -0.20 -19.10 -10.77
CA ALA A 76 0.41 -19.27 -12.08
C ALA A 76 1.86 -18.76 -12.13
N TYR A 77 2.14 -17.58 -11.55
CA TYR A 77 3.50 -17.04 -11.42
C TYR A 77 4.42 -17.95 -10.62
N LEU A 78 3.91 -18.59 -9.57
CA LEU A 78 4.66 -19.50 -8.71
C LEU A 78 4.75 -20.94 -9.27
N GLY A 79 4.23 -21.21 -10.47
CA GLY A 79 4.23 -22.56 -11.05
C GLY A 79 3.35 -23.58 -10.31
N LEU A 80 2.53 -23.14 -9.35
CA LEU A 80 1.62 -23.97 -8.55
C LEU A 80 0.31 -24.28 -9.27
N ARG A 81 0.10 -23.70 -10.45
CA ARG A 81 -1.08 -23.98 -11.27
C ARG A 81 -0.98 -25.41 -11.82
N LYS A 82 -1.76 -26.33 -11.24
CA LYS A 82 -1.93 -27.68 -11.80
C LYS A 82 -2.28 -27.56 -13.29
N LYS A 83 -1.41 -28.08 -14.16
CA LYS A 83 -1.77 -28.40 -15.54
C LYS A 83 -2.89 -29.44 -15.44
N ASN A 84 -4.13 -29.02 -15.70
CA ASN A 84 -5.16 -29.99 -16.03
C ASN A 84 -4.68 -30.68 -17.32
N LYS A 85 -4.17 -31.91 -17.18
CA LYS A 85 -4.04 -32.83 -18.31
C LYS A 85 -5.46 -33.06 -18.82
N ARG A 86 -5.80 -32.37 -19.92
CA ARG A 86 -6.86 -32.83 -20.82
C ARG A 86 -6.28 -33.91 -21.70
#